data_AF-A0A2J8XQY0-F1
#
_entry.id   AF-A0A2J8XQY0-F1
#
_cell.length_a   1.000
_cell.length_b   1.000
_cell.length_c   1.000
_cell.angle_alpha   90.00
_cell.angle_beta   90.00
_cell.angle_gamma   90.00
#
_symmetry.space_group_name_H-M   'P 1'
#
loop_
_entity.id
_entity.type
_entity.pdbx_description
1 polymer ?
#
loop_
_entity_poly.entity_id
_entity_poly.type
_entity_poly.pdbx_seq_one_letter_code
_entity_poly.pdbx_strand_id
1 'polypeptide(L)'
;MRIEVYGCAYSAGLNDGQWHSVSLSAKWSHMNVVVDDDTAVQALVAVLIDSGDTYYFGGCLDNSSGSGCKSPLGGFQGCLRLITVGDKAVDPISVQQGALGSFRDLQIDSCGITDRCLPSYCEHGGECSQSWDTFSCDCLGTGYTGETCHSSLYEQSCEAHKHRGNPSGLYYIDADGSGPLGPFLVYCNMTDAAWTVVRHGGPDAVTVRGAPSGHPRSAASFAYAAGAGQLRAAVSLAERCEQRLALRCGTGRRPDSR
;
A
#
# COMPACT_ATOMS: atom_id res chain seq x y z
N MET A 1 -30.06 19.44 -5.31
CA MET A 1 -29.87 18.01 -5.56
C MET A 1 -28.95 17.45 -4.48
N ARG A 2 -29.22 16.26 -3.97
CA ARG A 2 -28.31 15.50 -3.11
C ARG A 2 -28.20 14.07 -3.62
N ILE A 3 -27.02 13.47 -3.47
CA ILE A 3 -26.72 12.10 -3.89
C ILE A 3 -25.58 11.55 -3.02
N GLU A 4 -25.66 10.27 -2.67
CA GLU A 4 -24.52 9.58 -2.10
C GLU A 4 -23.80 8.77 -3.18
N VAL A 5 -22.48 8.88 -3.21
CA VAL A 5 -21.60 8.32 -4.23
C VAL A 5 -20.58 7.41 -3.57
N TYR A 6 -20.33 6.25 -4.16
CA TYR A 6 -19.29 5.32 -3.73
C TYR A 6 -18.33 5.07 -4.88
N GLY A 7 -17.05 5.33 -4.63
CA GLY A 7 -15.95 5.07 -5.56
C GLY A 7 -15.02 3.98 -5.05
N CYS A 8 -14.32 3.29 -5.96
CA CYS A 8 -13.31 2.29 -5.60
C CYS A 8 -12.07 2.96 -5.01
N ALA A 9 -11.45 2.33 -4.01
CA ALA A 9 -10.21 2.79 -3.38
C ALA A 9 -9.04 2.80 -4.37
N TYR A 10 -8.77 3.96 -4.96
CA TYR A 10 -7.70 4.15 -5.93
C TYR A 10 -6.69 5.22 -5.47
N SER A 11 -7.12 6.18 -4.66
CA SER A 11 -6.24 7.18 -4.05
C SER A 11 -6.90 7.81 -2.82
N ALA A 12 -6.19 8.69 -2.12
CA ALA A 12 -6.71 9.45 -0.97
C ALA A 12 -7.75 10.55 -1.35
N GLY A 13 -8.40 10.45 -2.51
CA GLY A 13 -9.47 11.35 -2.96
C GLY A 13 -10.86 10.84 -2.55
N LEU A 14 -11.92 11.26 -3.26
CA LEU A 14 -13.30 10.77 -3.06
C LEU A 14 -13.54 9.34 -3.61
N ASN A 15 -12.47 8.71 -4.06
CA ASN A 15 -12.36 7.37 -4.59
C ASN A 15 -11.51 6.55 -3.61
N ASP A 16 -11.94 6.53 -2.35
CA ASP A 16 -11.25 5.93 -1.20
C ASP A 16 -11.92 4.63 -0.70
N GLY A 17 -12.95 4.14 -1.41
CA GLY A 17 -13.72 2.98 -0.98
C GLY A 17 -14.78 3.31 0.07
N GLN A 18 -15.19 4.58 0.21
CA GLN A 18 -16.23 5.01 1.14
C GLN A 18 -17.41 5.69 0.43
N TRP A 19 -18.51 5.81 1.17
CA TRP A 19 -19.68 6.57 0.72
C TRP A 19 -19.47 8.05 1.05
N HIS A 20 -19.62 8.90 0.03
CA HIS A 20 -19.59 10.35 0.17
C HIS A 20 -20.95 10.97 -0.13
N SER A 21 -21.37 11.97 0.65
CA SER A 21 -22.59 12.73 0.41
C SER A 21 -22.26 13.98 -0.42
N VAL A 22 -22.80 14.07 -1.63
CA VAL A 22 -22.65 15.24 -2.49
C VAL A 22 -23.97 15.99 -2.56
N SER A 23 -23.95 17.29 -2.30
CA SER A 23 -25.10 18.16 -2.51
C SER A 23 -24.74 19.39 -3.34
N LEU A 24 -25.58 19.66 -4.33
CA LEU A 24 -25.49 20.81 -5.21
C LEU A 24 -26.74 21.65 -5.04
N SER A 25 -26.55 22.93 -4.73
CA SER A 25 -27.63 23.92 -4.70
C SER A 25 -27.25 25.14 -5.53
N ALA A 26 -28.11 25.52 -6.45
CA ALA A 26 -27.96 26.70 -7.29
C ALA A 26 -29.08 27.69 -6.95
N LYS A 27 -28.71 28.91 -6.58
CA LYS A 27 -29.61 30.01 -6.29
C LYS A 27 -29.26 31.19 -7.19
N TRP A 28 -30.10 32.23 -7.19
CA TRP A 28 -30.11 33.36 -8.14
C TRP A 28 -28.81 34.20 -8.24
N SER A 29 -27.76 33.87 -7.47
CA SER A 29 -26.46 34.56 -7.48
C SER A 29 -25.30 33.70 -6.99
N HIS A 30 -25.55 32.44 -6.61
CA HIS A 30 -24.54 31.58 -6.02
C HIS A 30 -24.85 30.11 -6.27
N MET A 31 -23.78 29.37 -6.55
CA MET A 31 -23.79 27.92 -6.57
C MET A 31 -22.99 27.42 -5.37
N ASN A 32 -23.57 26.48 -4.66
CA ASN A 32 -22.95 25.83 -3.51
C ASN A 32 -22.85 24.33 -3.80
N VAL A 33 -21.64 23.80 -3.63
CA VAL A 33 -21.35 22.37 -3.65
C VAL A 33 -20.87 21.99 -2.26
N VAL A 34 -21.49 20.99 -1.66
CA VAL A 34 -21.04 20.39 -0.41
C VAL A 34 -20.69 18.95 -0.68
N VAL A 35 -19.48 18.54 -0.32
CA VAL A 35 -19.03 17.15 -0.33
C VAL A 35 -18.74 16.78 1.11
N ASP A 36 -19.48 15.80 1.63
CA ASP A 36 -19.54 15.46 3.04
C ASP A 36 -19.84 16.70 3.91
N ASP A 37 -18.86 17.18 4.66
CA ASP A 37 -18.96 18.38 5.49
C ASP A 37 -18.24 19.60 4.88
N ASP A 38 -17.50 19.41 3.79
CA ASP A 38 -16.73 20.45 3.12
C ASP A 38 -17.58 21.24 2.12
N THR A 39 -17.59 22.57 2.27
CA THR A 39 -18.45 23.47 1.50
C THR A 39 -17.65 24.37 0.57
N ALA A 40 -18.00 24.38 -0.72
CA ALA A 40 -17.45 25.29 -1.72
C ALA A 40 -18.56 26.15 -2.33
N VAL A 41 -18.41 27.48 -2.21
CA VAL A 41 -19.38 28.46 -2.73
C VAL A 41 -18.75 29.28 -3.85
N GLN A 42 -19.41 29.28 -5.00
CA GLN A 42 -19.04 30.12 -6.15
C GLN A 42 -20.09 31.21 -6.36
N ALA A 43 -19.65 32.47 -6.30
CA ALA A 43 -20.47 33.60 -6.71
C ALA A 43 -20.67 33.59 -8.22
N LEU A 44 -21.91 33.78 -8.66
CA LEU A 44 -22.30 33.88 -10.05
C LEU A 44 -22.78 35.30 -10.34
N VAL A 45 -22.62 35.74 -11.59
CA VAL A 45 -23.40 36.88 -12.08
C VAL A 45 -24.88 36.52 -11.90
N ALA A 46 -25.71 37.47 -11.45
CA ALA A 46 -27.13 37.23 -11.22
C ALA A 46 -27.82 36.80 -12.53
N VAL A 47 -27.98 35.49 -12.68
CA VAL A 47 -28.54 34.83 -13.84
C VAL A 47 -29.56 33.83 -13.33
N LEU A 48 -30.70 33.74 -14.01
CA LEU A 48 -31.69 32.72 -13.72
C LEU A 48 -31.09 31.35 -14.10
N ILE A 49 -30.93 30.47 -13.11
CA ILE A 49 -30.45 29.11 -13.34
C ILE A 49 -31.68 28.21 -13.42
N ASP A 50 -31.97 27.74 -14.63
CA ASP A 50 -32.97 26.71 -14.89
C ASP A 50 -32.26 25.39 -15.22
N SER A 51 -32.54 24.35 -14.44
CA SER A 51 -31.95 23.02 -14.66
C SER A 51 -32.71 22.19 -15.70
N GLY A 52 -33.88 22.66 -16.16
CA GLY A 52 -34.77 21.90 -17.04
C GLY A 52 -35.35 20.65 -16.36
N ASP A 53 -35.94 19.78 -17.19
CA ASP A 53 -36.75 18.64 -16.73
C ASP A 53 -36.02 17.28 -16.79
N THR A 54 -34.81 17.23 -17.35
CA THR A 54 -34.06 15.98 -17.57
C THR A 54 -32.71 16.02 -16.86
N TYR A 55 -32.44 15.00 -16.05
CA TYR A 55 -31.20 14.87 -15.28
C TYR A 55 -30.49 13.57 -15.66
N TYR A 56 -29.18 13.63 -15.86
CA TYR A 56 -28.35 12.49 -16.22
C TYR A 56 -27.45 12.11 -15.04
N PHE A 57 -27.41 10.81 -14.74
CA PHE A 57 -26.57 10.22 -13.71
C PHE A 57 -25.71 9.14 -14.36
N GLY A 58 -24.47 8.96 -13.91
CA GLY A 58 -23.61 7.93 -14.49
C GLY A 58 -22.92 8.33 -15.79
N GLY A 59 -23.38 9.38 -16.49
CA GLY A 59 -22.86 9.78 -17.80
C GLY A 59 -23.99 10.24 -18.72
N CYS A 60 -23.68 10.45 -19.99
CA CYS A 60 -24.64 10.98 -20.98
C CYS A 60 -24.60 10.18 -22.29
N LEU A 61 -25.72 10.17 -23.04
CA LEU A 61 -25.84 9.45 -24.30
C LEU A 61 -25.17 10.21 -25.45
N ASP A 62 -24.26 9.55 -26.15
CA ASP A 62 -23.42 10.09 -27.23
C ASP A 62 -24.12 10.24 -28.59
N ASN A 63 -25.41 10.60 -28.65
CA ASN A 63 -26.19 10.44 -29.90
C ASN A 63 -27.09 11.59 -30.35
N SER A 64 -26.77 12.85 -30.04
CA SER A 64 -27.39 13.95 -30.79
C SER A 64 -26.53 15.19 -30.88
N SER A 65 -26.41 15.68 -32.11
CA SER A 65 -25.67 16.83 -32.63
C SER A 65 -26.11 18.19 -32.07
N GLY A 66 -26.22 18.33 -30.75
CA GLY A 66 -26.63 19.56 -30.09
C GLY A 66 -26.46 19.49 -28.57
N SER A 67 -25.49 20.26 -28.07
CA SER A 67 -25.25 20.64 -26.66
C SER A 67 -24.88 19.55 -25.63
N GLY A 68 -23.59 19.56 -25.24
CA GLY A 68 -23.25 19.99 -23.88
C GLY A 68 -22.60 18.97 -22.95
N CYS A 69 -22.95 17.68 -23.02
CA CYS A 69 -22.40 16.68 -22.10
C CYS A 69 -21.33 15.84 -22.82
N LYS A 70 -20.09 16.31 -22.78
CA LYS A 70 -18.91 15.51 -23.15
C LYS A 70 -18.19 15.13 -21.86
N SER A 71 -18.19 13.85 -21.52
CA SER A 71 -17.32 13.35 -20.45
C SER A 71 -16.02 12.82 -21.06
N PRO A 72 -14.88 13.52 -20.89
CA PRO A 72 -13.59 13.03 -21.39
C PRO A 72 -13.12 11.74 -20.70
N LEU A 73 -13.74 11.36 -19.58
CA LEU A 73 -13.39 10.20 -18.77
C LEU A 73 -14.36 9.01 -18.97
N GLY A 74 -15.30 9.09 -19.90
CA GLY A 74 -16.40 8.12 -20.03
C GLY A 74 -17.48 8.31 -18.95
N GLY A 75 -18.31 7.28 -18.74
CA GLY A 75 -19.32 7.29 -17.69
C GLY A 75 -18.73 7.03 -16.30
N PHE A 76 -19.44 7.46 -15.25
CA PHE A 76 -19.14 7.13 -13.88
C PHE A 76 -19.33 5.63 -13.62
N GLN A 77 -18.32 5.03 -12.98
CA GLN A 77 -18.31 3.64 -12.54
C GLN A 77 -18.22 3.65 -11.02
N GLY A 78 -19.28 3.21 -10.35
CA GLY A 78 -19.42 3.31 -8.92
C GLY A 78 -20.85 3.01 -8.50
N CYS A 79 -21.18 3.30 -7.25
CA CYS A 79 -22.54 3.15 -6.75
C CYS A 79 -23.14 4.49 -6.38
N LEU A 80 -24.44 4.64 -6.59
CA LEU A 80 -25.21 5.83 -6.26
C LEU A 80 -26.40 5.43 -5.39
N ARG A 81 -26.68 6.19 -4.34
CA ARG A 81 -27.89 6.02 -3.53
C ARG A 81 -28.42 7.35 -3.01
N LEU A 82 -29.63 7.33 -2.44
CA LEU A 82 -30.27 8.48 -1.81
C LEU A 82 -30.32 9.73 -2.72
N ILE A 83 -30.66 9.51 -3.99
CA ILE A 83 -30.75 10.57 -5.00
C ILE A 83 -31.99 11.42 -4.75
N THR A 84 -31.81 12.73 -4.60
CA THR A 84 -32.90 13.70 -4.49
C THR A 84 -32.70 14.87 -5.44
N VAL A 85 -33.78 15.24 -6.15
CA VAL A 85 -33.82 16.38 -7.07
C VAL A 85 -34.96 17.30 -6.62
N GLY A 86 -34.61 18.54 -6.27
CA GLY A 86 -35.50 19.38 -5.48
C GLY A 86 -35.87 18.68 -4.17
N ASP A 87 -37.17 18.61 -3.88
CA ASP A 87 -37.73 17.93 -2.71
C ASP A 87 -38.22 16.50 -3.01
N LYS A 88 -37.93 15.98 -4.20
CA LYS A 88 -38.38 14.65 -4.64
C LYS A 88 -37.23 13.65 -4.57
N ALA A 89 -37.44 12.57 -3.83
CA ALA A 89 -36.57 11.40 -3.89
C ALA A 89 -36.78 10.68 -5.23
N VAL A 90 -35.68 10.32 -5.88
CA VAL A 90 -35.70 9.48 -7.07
C VAL A 90 -35.73 8.04 -6.60
N ASP A 91 -36.73 7.29 -7.04
CA ASP A 91 -36.84 5.85 -6.80
C ASP A 91 -36.13 5.10 -7.94
N PRO A 92 -34.99 4.43 -7.68
CA PRO A 92 -34.28 3.65 -8.70
C PRO A 92 -35.13 2.49 -9.24
N ILE A 93 -36.04 1.91 -8.45
CA ILE A 93 -36.88 0.79 -8.88
C ILE A 93 -37.82 1.25 -10.01
N SER A 94 -38.38 2.45 -9.90
CA SER A 94 -39.17 3.07 -10.96
C SER A 94 -38.37 3.26 -12.27
N VAL A 95 -37.05 3.47 -12.18
CA VAL A 95 -36.15 3.52 -13.36
C VAL A 95 -36.00 2.12 -13.97
N GLN A 96 -35.80 1.09 -13.16
CA GLN A 96 -35.71 -0.31 -13.62
C GLN A 96 -36.96 -0.75 -14.39
N GLN A 97 -38.13 -0.35 -13.89
CA GLN A 97 -39.43 -0.70 -14.45
C GLN A 97 -39.78 0.11 -15.70
N GLY A 98 -38.94 1.07 -16.10
CA GLY A 98 -39.20 1.98 -17.22
C GLY A 98 -40.29 3.00 -16.94
N ALA A 99 -40.72 3.15 -15.68
CA ALA A 99 -41.70 4.14 -15.27
C ALA A 99 -41.08 5.55 -15.15
N LEU A 100 -39.76 5.63 -14.95
CA LEU A 100 -39.01 6.87 -14.80
C LEU A 100 -37.73 6.87 -15.64
N GLY A 101 -37.72 7.66 -16.73
CA GLY A 101 -36.54 7.87 -17.56
C GLY A 101 -36.09 6.61 -18.33
N SER A 102 -34.82 6.60 -18.76
CA SER A 102 -34.17 5.49 -19.43
C SER A 102 -32.83 5.19 -18.77
N PHE A 103 -32.37 3.94 -18.87
CA PHE A 103 -31.10 3.50 -18.29
C PHE A 103 -30.36 2.54 -19.23
N ARG A 104 -29.05 2.42 -19.01
CA ARG A 104 -28.18 1.45 -19.68
C ARG A 104 -27.11 1.02 -18.68
N ASP A 105 -26.76 -0.27 -18.68
CA ASP A 105 -25.67 -0.83 -17.87
C ASP A 105 -25.78 -0.46 -16.38
N LEU A 106 -27.00 -0.58 -15.82
CA LEU A 106 -27.33 -0.25 -14.43
C LEU A 106 -27.75 -1.50 -13.66
N GLN A 107 -27.13 -1.72 -12.50
CA GLN A 107 -27.55 -2.73 -11.53
C GLN A 107 -28.24 -2.03 -10.35
N ILE A 108 -29.47 -2.43 -10.05
CA ILE A 108 -30.32 -1.82 -9.01
C ILE A 108 -30.38 -2.75 -7.80
N ASP A 109 -30.55 -2.17 -6.61
CA ASP A 109 -30.60 -2.85 -5.30
C ASP A 109 -29.30 -3.52 -4.81
N SER A 110 -28.19 -3.38 -5.54
CA SER A 110 -26.90 -3.89 -5.09
C SER A 110 -25.74 -3.02 -5.56
N CYS A 111 -24.75 -2.83 -4.68
CA CYS A 111 -23.44 -2.29 -5.04
C CYS A 111 -22.46 -3.47 -5.15
N GLY A 112 -22.20 -3.92 -6.39
CA GLY A 112 -21.36 -5.11 -6.66
C GLY A 112 -19.85 -4.86 -6.53
N ILE A 113 -19.44 -3.74 -5.96
CA ILE A 113 -18.02 -3.40 -5.81
C ILE A 113 -17.48 -4.18 -4.61
N THR A 114 -16.60 -5.12 -4.89
CA THR A 114 -15.86 -5.86 -3.87
C THR A 114 -14.57 -5.11 -3.58
N ASP A 115 -14.32 -4.78 -2.32
CA ASP A 115 -13.05 -4.20 -1.92
C ASP A 115 -11.95 -5.26 -1.95
N ARG A 116 -11.13 -5.22 -3.01
CA ARG A 116 -9.99 -6.13 -3.22
C ARG A 116 -8.74 -5.66 -2.50
N CYS A 117 -8.76 -4.47 -1.90
CA CYS A 117 -7.66 -3.98 -1.07
C CYS A 117 -7.84 -4.29 0.42
N LEU A 118 -8.96 -4.92 0.82
CA LEU A 118 -9.24 -5.30 2.21
C LEU A 118 -9.85 -6.73 2.31
N PRO A 119 -9.05 -7.75 2.71
CA PRO A 119 -7.60 -7.70 2.94
C PRO A 119 -6.83 -7.52 1.62
N SER A 120 -5.75 -6.75 1.67
CA SER A 120 -4.91 -6.50 0.49
C SER A 120 -4.25 -7.78 0.01
N TYR A 121 -4.35 -8.06 -1.30
CA TYR A 121 -3.57 -9.10 -1.96
C TYR A 121 -2.13 -8.69 -2.27
N CYS A 122 -1.78 -7.40 -2.10
CA CYS A 122 -0.43 -6.92 -2.30
C CYS A 122 0.45 -7.30 -1.09
N GLU A 123 1.43 -8.15 -1.33
CA GLU A 123 2.36 -8.64 -0.32
C GLU A 123 3.49 -7.64 -0.08
N HIS A 124 4.28 -7.89 0.98
CA HIS A 124 5.52 -7.14 1.29
C HIS A 124 5.39 -5.61 1.35
N GLY A 125 4.21 -5.12 1.74
CA GLY A 125 3.94 -3.69 1.88
C GLY A 125 3.68 -2.95 0.57
N GLY A 126 3.38 -3.68 -0.51
CA GLY A 126 2.93 -3.08 -1.77
C GLY A 126 1.64 -2.28 -1.60
N GLU A 127 1.55 -1.14 -2.29
CA GLU A 127 0.37 -0.27 -2.23
C GLU A 127 -0.74 -0.82 -3.14
N CYS A 128 -1.90 -1.09 -2.56
CA CYS A 128 -3.05 -1.60 -3.31
C CYS A 128 -3.91 -0.45 -3.84
N SER A 129 -4.22 -0.53 -5.13
CA SER A 129 -5.21 0.32 -5.80
C SER A 129 -6.21 -0.55 -6.55
N GLN A 130 -7.47 -0.13 -6.64
CA GLN A 130 -8.51 -0.88 -7.35
C GLN A 130 -9.39 -0.02 -8.24
N SER A 131 -9.80 -0.61 -9.36
CA SER A 131 -10.95 -0.18 -10.15
C SER A 131 -12.20 -0.97 -9.73
N TRP A 132 -13.30 -0.79 -10.46
CA TRP A 132 -14.56 -1.50 -10.20
C TRP A 132 -14.46 -3.02 -10.43
N ASP A 133 -13.61 -3.47 -11.34
CA ASP A 133 -13.47 -4.87 -11.77
C ASP A 133 -12.12 -5.51 -11.45
N THR A 134 -11.05 -4.72 -11.27
CA THR A 134 -9.69 -5.22 -11.04
C THR A 134 -8.98 -4.47 -9.91
N PHE A 135 -7.84 -5.01 -9.48
CA PHE A 135 -6.89 -4.34 -8.59
C PHE A 135 -5.49 -4.38 -9.18
N SER A 136 -4.62 -3.54 -8.66
CA SER A 136 -3.20 -3.47 -9.00
C SER A 136 -2.37 -3.18 -7.75
N CYS A 137 -1.17 -3.74 -7.72
CA CYS A 137 -0.20 -3.51 -6.66
C CYS A 137 0.96 -2.66 -7.18
N ASP A 138 1.27 -1.57 -6.49
CA ASP A 138 2.55 -0.89 -6.67
C ASP A 138 3.60 -1.56 -5.77
N CYS A 139 4.53 -2.27 -6.42
CA CYS A 139 5.64 -2.95 -5.74
C CYS A 139 6.91 -2.10 -5.64
N LEU A 140 6.90 -0.85 -6.12
CA LEU A 140 8.08 0.01 -6.10
C LEU A 140 8.58 0.24 -4.67
N GLY A 141 9.90 0.10 -4.49
CA GLY A 141 10.54 0.28 -3.19
C GLY A 141 10.34 -0.87 -2.20
N THR A 142 9.55 -1.90 -2.53
CA THR A 142 9.35 -3.07 -1.64
C THR A 142 10.51 -4.06 -1.71
N GLY A 143 11.23 -4.13 -2.83
CA GLY A 143 12.20 -5.18 -3.12
C GLY A 143 11.60 -6.43 -3.79
N TYR A 144 10.30 -6.38 -4.13
CA TYR A 144 9.55 -7.46 -4.74
C TYR A 144 8.90 -7.05 -6.07
N THR A 145 8.40 -8.04 -6.80
CA THR A 145 7.80 -7.89 -8.14
C THR A 145 6.68 -8.92 -8.38
N GLY A 146 6.05 -8.83 -9.54
CA GLY A 146 4.84 -9.57 -9.92
C GLY A 146 3.57 -8.81 -9.55
N GLU A 147 2.43 -9.34 -10.01
CA GLU A 147 1.10 -8.70 -9.86
C GLU A 147 0.70 -8.42 -8.40
N THR A 148 1.18 -9.24 -7.47
CA THR A 148 0.88 -9.14 -6.03
C THR A 148 2.13 -8.85 -5.18
N CYS A 149 3.23 -8.45 -5.79
CA CYS A 149 4.52 -8.24 -5.10
C CYS A 149 5.02 -9.49 -4.34
N HIS A 150 4.71 -10.68 -4.83
CA HIS A 150 5.07 -11.95 -4.19
C HIS A 150 6.53 -12.35 -4.44
N SER A 151 7.07 -12.04 -5.61
CA SER A 151 8.38 -12.55 -6.05
C SER A 151 9.51 -11.59 -5.67
N SER A 152 10.54 -12.08 -5.00
CA SER A 152 11.71 -11.26 -4.67
C SER A 152 12.49 -10.82 -5.92
N LEU A 153 13.04 -9.60 -5.89
CA LEU A 153 13.99 -9.12 -6.89
C LEU A 153 15.41 -9.65 -6.65
N TYR A 154 15.69 -10.18 -5.46
CA TYR A 154 17.03 -10.55 -5.02
C TYR A 154 17.17 -12.07 -4.92
N GLU A 155 18.40 -12.56 -5.10
CA GLU A 155 18.64 -14.00 -4.93
C GLU A 155 18.62 -14.37 -3.44
N GLN A 156 18.34 -15.64 -3.16
CA GLN A 156 18.23 -16.11 -1.77
C GLN A 156 19.57 -16.21 -1.04
N SER A 157 20.69 -16.25 -1.77
CA SER A 157 22.02 -16.40 -1.17
C SER A 157 23.14 -15.87 -2.06
N CYS A 158 24.32 -15.70 -1.47
CA CYS A 158 25.53 -15.38 -2.22
C CYS A 158 25.92 -16.51 -3.20
N GLU A 159 25.57 -17.75 -2.88
CA GLU A 159 25.78 -18.90 -3.77
C GLU A 159 24.90 -18.79 -5.02
N ALA A 160 23.63 -18.45 -4.86
CA ALA A 160 22.73 -18.21 -6.00
C ALA A 160 23.25 -17.07 -6.91
N HIS A 161 23.75 -15.97 -6.33
CA HIS A 161 24.41 -14.93 -7.11
C HIS A 161 25.66 -15.44 -7.84
N LYS A 162 26.49 -16.25 -7.18
CA LYS A 162 27.69 -16.84 -7.79
C LYS A 162 27.35 -17.74 -8.97
N HIS A 163 26.27 -18.53 -8.88
CA HIS A 163 25.81 -19.41 -9.96
C HIS A 163 25.36 -18.63 -11.21
N ARG A 164 24.92 -17.38 -11.04
CA ARG A 164 24.65 -16.45 -12.15
C ARG A 164 25.90 -15.77 -12.72
N GLY A 165 27.09 -16.09 -12.21
CA GLY A 165 28.36 -15.52 -12.66
C GLY A 165 28.71 -14.16 -12.04
N ASN A 166 28.06 -13.78 -10.93
CA ASN A 166 28.38 -12.53 -10.24
C ASN A 166 29.73 -12.63 -9.50
N PRO A 167 30.53 -11.54 -9.43
CA PRO A 167 31.77 -11.49 -8.65
C PRO A 167 31.52 -11.25 -7.16
N SER A 168 32.58 -11.31 -6.36
CA SER A 168 32.53 -10.87 -4.95
C SER A 168 32.14 -9.39 -4.83
N GLY A 169 31.31 -9.03 -3.84
CA GLY A 169 30.78 -7.68 -3.70
C GLY A 169 29.68 -7.55 -2.66
N LEU A 170 29.06 -6.37 -2.58
CA LEU A 170 27.88 -6.14 -1.74
C LEU A 170 26.61 -6.47 -2.54
N TYR A 171 25.74 -7.29 -1.95
CA TYR A 171 24.49 -7.73 -2.56
C TYR A 171 23.38 -7.66 -1.54
N TYR A 172 22.18 -7.27 -1.99
CA TYR A 172 20.96 -7.59 -1.27
C TYR A 172 20.64 -9.05 -1.53
N ILE A 173 20.31 -9.78 -0.47
CA ILE A 173 19.78 -11.13 -0.57
C ILE A 173 18.45 -11.20 0.17
N ASP A 174 17.60 -12.11 -0.27
CA ASP A 174 16.30 -12.39 0.32
C ASP A 174 16.23 -13.86 0.74
N ALA A 175 16.67 -14.14 1.96
CA ALA A 175 16.96 -15.50 2.41
C ALA A 175 15.72 -16.39 2.59
N ASP A 176 14.52 -15.83 2.68
CA ASP A 176 13.25 -16.56 2.69
C ASP A 176 12.44 -16.37 1.40
N GLY A 177 12.90 -15.54 0.47
CA GLY A 177 12.25 -15.30 -0.82
C GLY A 177 10.88 -14.67 -0.61
N SER A 178 9.81 -15.34 -1.01
CA SER A 178 8.43 -14.87 -0.79
C SER A 178 7.93 -15.03 0.66
N GLY A 179 8.86 -15.13 1.61
CA GLY A 179 8.57 -15.19 3.03
C GLY A 179 8.37 -13.79 3.64
N PRO A 180 8.03 -13.71 4.93
CA PRO A 180 7.67 -12.43 5.56
C PRO A 180 8.86 -11.49 5.83
N LEU A 181 10.10 -11.90 5.60
CA LEU A 181 11.27 -11.07 5.87
C LEU A 181 11.71 -10.35 4.60
N GLY A 182 11.92 -9.04 4.71
CA GLY A 182 12.46 -8.26 3.59
C GLY A 182 13.93 -8.60 3.28
N PRO A 183 14.43 -8.16 2.11
CA PRO A 183 15.82 -8.33 1.72
C PRO A 183 16.78 -7.55 2.62
N PHE A 184 18.03 -8.00 2.72
CA PHE A 184 19.06 -7.35 3.51
C PHE A 184 20.43 -7.39 2.84
N LEU A 185 21.24 -6.38 3.15
CA LEU A 185 22.56 -6.20 2.54
C LEU A 185 23.61 -7.09 3.21
N VAL A 186 24.36 -7.82 2.39
CA VAL A 186 25.47 -8.68 2.79
C VAL A 186 26.69 -8.45 1.91
N TYR A 187 27.87 -8.84 2.40
CA TYR A 187 29.03 -8.98 1.54
C TYR A 187 29.15 -10.44 1.10
N CYS A 188 29.13 -10.66 -0.21
CA CYS A 188 29.37 -11.96 -0.80
C CYS A 188 30.85 -12.08 -1.18
N ASN A 189 31.56 -13.01 -0.54
CA ASN A 189 32.88 -13.43 -1.00
C ASN A 189 32.72 -14.70 -1.84
N MET A 190 32.94 -14.60 -3.14
CA MET A 190 32.73 -15.66 -4.13
C MET A 190 34.04 -16.17 -4.75
N THR A 191 35.19 -15.81 -4.16
CA THR A 191 36.53 -16.13 -4.68
C THR A 191 36.78 -17.63 -4.77
N ASP A 192 36.23 -18.39 -3.83
CA ASP A 192 36.37 -19.83 -3.66
C ASP A 192 35.00 -20.46 -3.41
N ALA A 193 34.62 -20.85 -2.19
CA ALA A 193 33.22 -21.09 -1.85
C ALA A 193 32.44 -19.77 -1.77
N ALA A 194 31.12 -19.79 -2.00
CA ALA A 194 30.31 -18.59 -1.82
C ALA A 194 30.03 -18.36 -0.33
N TRP A 195 30.62 -17.32 0.24
CA TRP A 195 30.40 -16.92 1.62
C TRP A 195 29.46 -15.73 1.72
N THR A 196 28.38 -15.89 2.49
CA THR A 196 27.53 -14.78 2.94
C THR A 196 28.10 -14.18 4.22
N VAL A 197 28.68 -12.99 4.12
CA VAL A 197 29.29 -12.28 5.25
C VAL A 197 28.37 -11.16 5.71
N VAL A 198 27.76 -11.36 6.89
CA VAL A 198 26.93 -10.35 7.55
C VAL A 198 27.76 -9.58 8.57
N ARG A 199 27.93 -8.27 8.38
CA ARG A 199 28.73 -7.42 9.28
C ARG A 199 27.88 -6.95 10.47
N HIS A 200 28.52 -6.81 11.63
CA HIS A 200 27.96 -6.08 12.75
C HIS A 200 28.46 -4.63 12.77
N GLY A 201 27.60 -3.72 13.23
CA GLY A 201 27.92 -2.30 13.46
C GLY A 201 28.54 -2.02 14.83
N GLY A 202 28.70 -3.04 15.69
CA GLY A 202 29.40 -2.92 16.97
C GLY A 202 30.93 -2.80 16.82
N PRO A 203 31.64 -2.33 17.87
CA PRO A 203 33.10 -2.28 17.86
C PRO A 203 33.72 -3.69 17.80
N ASP A 204 34.89 -3.81 17.17
CA ASP A 204 35.63 -5.08 17.02
C ASP A 204 35.98 -5.74 18.37
N ALA A 205 35.98 -4.96 19.45
CA ALA A 205 36.17 -5.45 20.82
C ALA A 205 35.27 -4.69 21.81
N VAL A 206 34.62 -5.43 22.70
CA VAL A 206 33.84 -4.88 23.82
C VAL A 206 34.49 -5.32 25.13
N THR A 207 34.83 -4.37 26.00
CA THR A 207 35.32 -4.69 27.35
C THR A 207 34.14 -4.99 28.26
N VAL A 208 34.04 -6.23 28.70
CA VAL A 208 33.01 -6.68 29.63
C VAL A 208 33.56 -6.59 31.06
N ARG A 209 32.98 -5.72 31.90
CA ARG A 209 33.35 -5.66 33.33
C ARG A 209 32.80 -6.89 34.06
N GLY A 210 33.61 -7.49 34.94
CA GLY A 210 33.16 -8.57 35.82
C GLY A 210 31.95 -8.12 36.63
N ALA A 211 30.95 -8.99 36.74
CA ALA A 211 29.70 -8.65 37.40
C ALA A 211 29.92 -8.41 38.92
N PRO A 212 29.26 -7.39 39.51
CA PRO A 212 29.24 -7.26 40.97
C PRO A 212 28.61 -8.51 41.60
N SER A 213 29.10 -8.88 42.78
CA SER A 213 28.62 -10.01 43.58
C SER A 213 27.08 -10.03 43.63
N GLY A 214 26.48 -11.08 43.06
CA GLY A 214 25.02 -11.26 42.99
C GLY A 214 24.44 -11.34 41.56
N HIS A 215 25.17 -10.92 40.52
CA HIS A 215 24.73 -11.06 39.13
C HIS A 215 25.69 -12.01 38.38
N PRO A 216 25.27 -13.21 37.95
CA PRO A 216 26.20 -14.21 37.40
C PRO A 216 26.61 -13.97 35.94
N ARG A 217 26.11 -12.92 35.27
CA ARG A 217 26.30 -12.74 33.83
C ARG A 217 26.55 -11.27 33.47
N SER A 218 27.67 -11.03 32.79
CA SER A 218 27.89 -9.81 32.03
C SER A 218 27.70 -10.13 30.55
N ALA A 219 26.91 -9.34 29.83
CA ALA A 219 26.58 -9.58 28.42
C ALA A 219 27.13 -8.46 27.53
N ALA A 220 27.58 -8.82 26.33
CA ALA A 220 27.88 -7.90 25.24
C ALA A 220 26.90 -8.19 24.09
N SER A 221 26.34 -7.14 23.49
CA SER A 221 25.43 -7.24 22.35
C SER A 221 26.10 -6.71 21.08
N PHE A 222 26.00 -7.46 19.99
CA PHE A 222 26.45 -7.02 18.67
C PHE A 222 25.22 -6.68 17.83
N ALA A 223 25.13 -5.43 17.38
CA ALA A 223 24.09 -5.01 16.45
C ALA A 223 24.51 -5.41 15.04
N TYR A 224 23.75 -6.29 14.40
CA TYR A 224 23.93 -6.63 12.99
C TYR A 224 23.16 -5.66 12.10
N ALA A 225 23.63 -5.49 10.86
CA ALA A 225 22.87 -4.77 9.85
C ALA A 225 21.57 -5.50 9.46
N ALA A 226 21.53 -6.82 9.66
CA ALA A 226 20.35 -7.66 9.44
C ALA A 226 19.61 -7.95 10.76
N GLY A 227 18.29 -8.08 10.69
CA GLY A 227 17.44 -8.48 11.80
C GLY A 227 17.64 -9.95 12.21
N ALA A 228 17.19 -10.30 13.42
CA ALA A 228 17.36 -11.67 13.94
C ALA A 228 16.63 -12.74 13.09
N GLY A 229 15.51 -12.39 12.44
CA GLY A 229 14.81 -13.26 11.50
C GLY A 229 15.64 -13.52 10.24
N GLN A 230 16.13 -12.45 9.61
CA GLN A 230 17.00 -12.51 8.42
C GLN A 230 18.27 -13.32 8.68
N LEU A 231 18.91 -13.11 9.82
CA LEU A 231 20.07 -13.90 10.23
C LEU A 231 19.72 -15.39 10.37
N ARG A 232 18.58 -15.73 10.98
CA ARG A 232 18.13 -17.12 11.10
C ARG A 232 17.83 -17.74 9.74
N ALA A 233 17.18 -17.02 8.84
CA ALA A 233 16.91 -17.48 7.48
C ALA A 233 18.22 -17.76 6.73
N ALA A 234 19.17 -16.82 6.76
CA ALA A 234 20.49 -17.00 6.13
C ALA A 234 21.25 -18.19 6.70
N VAL A 235 21.25 -18.37 8.03
CA VAL A 235 21.90 -19.51 8.69
C VAL A 235 21.21 -20.83 8.31
N SER A 236 19.89 -20.84 8.14
CA SER A 236 19.15 -22.05 7.77
C SER A 236 19.42 -22.53 6.34
N LEU A 237 19.81 -21.61 5.44
CA LEU A 237 20.23 -21.92 4.08
C LEU A 237 21.72 -22.32 3.98
N ALA A 238 22.54 -21.95 4.97
CA ALA A 238 23.98 -22.17 4.91
C ALA A 238 24.34 -23.62 5.26
N GLU A 239 25.14 -24.26 4.39
CA GLU A 239 25.74 -25.57 4.71
C GLU A 239 26.64 -25.48 5.95
N ARG A 240 27.36 -24.37 6.09
CA ARG A 240 28.24 -24.09 7.21
C ARG A 240 28.14 -22.64 7.63
N CYS A 241 27.92 -22.42 8.93
CA CYS A 241 27.94 -21.10 9.55
C CYS A 241 29.04 -21.03 10.61
N GLU A 242 29.88 -19.99 10.58
CA GLU A 242 30.88 -19.75 11.62
C GLU A 242 30.86 -18.29 12.11
N GLN A 243 30.98 -18.12 13.43
CA GLN A 243 31.20 -16.82 14.08
C GLN A 243 32.41 -16.95 15.01
N ARG A 244 33.41 -16.07 14.84
CA ARG A 244 34.62 -16.09 15.66
C ARG A 244 34.53 -15.05 16.78
N LEU A 245 34.71 -15.49 18.02
CA LEU A 245 34.73 -14.64 19.21
C LEU A 245 36.08 -14.83 19.91
N ALA A 246 36.77 -13.74 20.21
CA ALA A 246 38.02 -13.75 20.96
C ALA A 246 37.83 -13.07 22.32
N LEU A 247 38.09 -13.80 23.41
CA LEU A 247 38.08 -13.24 24.76
C LEU A 247 39.51 -12.98 25.23
N ARG A 248 39.76 -11.78 25.75
CA ARG A 248 41.04 -11.40 26.37
C ARG A 248 40.79 -10.94 27.81
N CYS A 249 41.39 -11.62 28.77
CA CYS A 249 41.35 -11.19 30.17
C CYS A 249 42.39 -10.09 30.40
N GLY A 250 41.94 -8.90 30.81
CA GLY A 250 42.85 -7.90 31.36
C GLY A 250 43.39 -8.40 32.71
N THR A 251 44.70 -8.31 32.93
CA THR A 251 45.32 -8.65 34.21
C THR A 251 44.85 -7.66 35.29
N GLY A 252 43.74 -7.95 35.94
CA GLY A 252 43.32 -7.27 37.16
C GLY A 252 44.26 -7.67 38.30
N ARG A 253 44.93 -6.70 38.91
CA ARG A 253 45.67 -6.90 40.17
C ARG A 253 44.68 -7.52 41.17
N ARG A 254 44.98 -8.70 41.71
CA ARG A 254 44.22 -9.27 42.83
C ARG A 254 44.14 -8.20 43.93
N PRO A 255 42.97 -7.93 44.53
CA PRO A 255 42.97 -7.23 45.81
C PRO A 255 43.76 -8.09 46.77
N ASP A 256 44.83 -7.53 47.32
CA ASP A 256 45.67 -8.19 48.29
C ASP A 256 44.78 -8.58 49.47
N SER A 257 44.71 -9.87 49.78
CA SER A 257 43.97 -10.36 50.93
C SER A 257 44.76 -10.00 52.20
N ARG A 258 44.38 -8.92 52.87
CA ARG A 258 44.65 -8.66 54.29
C ARG A 258 43.47 -7.98 54.95
#